data_AF-A0A7C4Q0U4-F1
#
_entry.id   AF-A0A7C4Q0U4-F1
#
_cell.length_a   1.000
_cell.length_b   1.000
_cell.length_c   1.000
_cell.angle_alpha   90.00
_cell.angle_beta   90.00
_cell.angle_gamma   90.00
#
_symmetry.space_group_name_H-M   'P 1'
#
loop_
_entity.id
_entity.type
_entity.pdbx_description
1 polymer ?
#
loop_
_entity_poly.entity_id
_entity_poly.type
_entity_poly.pdbx_seq_one_letter_code
_entity_poly.pdbx_strand_id
1 'polypeptide(L)'
;MKNLNEKIKSIANSGGRESISIDFGVLTFENGIITFSIETLSTIYEPGKRIYFVKNPTCQIYDNCVLGEDEPELFYVESRKIEEKYYTTYYLTYRKLNSPNQSYKISLEGQKQVGKGKILIEYKGNRREDNIIISVIEINIV
;
A
#
# COMPACT_ATOMS: atom_id res chain seq x y z
N MET A 1 8.28 -3.17 2.48
CA MET A 1 6.88 -2.97 2.04
C MET A 1 6.04 -4.25 2.07
N LYS A 2 6.51 -5.42 1.60
CA LYS A 2 5.73 -6.67 1.64
C LYS A 2 5.23 -7.05 3.05
N ASN A 3 6.09 -6.94 4.07
CA ASN A 3 5.72 -7.17 5.48
C ASN A 3 4.69 -6.14 5.99
N LEU A 4 4.80 -4.87 5.58
CA LEU A 4 3.81 -3.83 5.92
C LEU A 4 2.42 -4.19 5.35
N ASN A 5 2.37 -4.62 4.08
CA ASN A 5 1.14 -5.08 3.45
C ASN A 5 0.52 -6.29 4.18
N GLU A 6 1.31 -7.29 4.54
CA GLU A 6 0.84 -8.47 5.29
C GLU A 6 0.21 -8.07 6.64
N LYS A 7 0.84 -7.15 7.37
CA LYS A 7 0.30 -6.63 8.64
C LYS A 7 -0.98 -5.81 8.45
N ILE A 8 -1.04 -4.94 7.44
CA ILE A 8 -2.26 -4.18 7.12
C ILE A 8 -3.43 -5.13 6.85
N LYS A 9 -3.22 -6.16 6.02
CA LYS A 9 -4.26 -7.16 5.74
C LYS A 9 -4.68 -7.93 6.99
N SER A 10 -3.72 -8.31 7.84
CA SER A 10 -4.03 -8.99 9.11
C SER A 10 -4.93 -8.13 10.00
N ILE A 11 -4.54 -6.86 10.22
CA ILE A 11 -5.28 -5.90 11.05
C ILE A 11 -6.64 -5.55 10.44
N ALA A 12 -6.77 -5.46 9.11
CA ALA A 12 -8.05 -5.23 8.46
C ALA A 12 -9.04 -6.39 8.66
N ASN A 13 -8.56 -7.64 8.69
CA ASN A 13 -9.42 -8.81 8.86
C ASN A 13 -9.72 -9.15 10.33
N SER A 14 -8.80 -8.85 11.24
CA SER A 14 -8.90 -9.24 12.65
C SER A 14 -9.16 -8.08 13.62
N GLY A 15 -9.03 -6.84 13.15
CA GLY A 15 -9.05 -5.64 13.98
C GLY A 15 -7.75 -5.44 14.78
N GLY A 16 -7.78 -4.50 15.72
CA GLY A 16 -6.69 -4.26 16.67
C GLY A 16 -5.59 -3.31 16.16
N ARG A 17 -4.40 -3.46 16.73
CA ARG A 17 -3.23 -2.62 16.44
C ARG A 17 -1.95 -3.43 16.40
N GLU A 18 -1.05 -3.07 15.51
CA GLU A 18 0.27 -3.69 15.41
C GLU A 18 1.33 -2.65 15.03
N SER A 19 2.59 -2.96 15.31
CA SER A 19 3.70 -2.07 14.96
C SER A 19 4.84 -2.79 14.26
N ILE A 20 5.53 -2.09 13.37
CA ILE A 20 6.70 -2.59 12.64
C ILE A 20 7.77 -1.51 12.59
N SER A 21 9.03 -1.89 12.83
CA SER A 21 10.17 -1.01 12.58
C SER A 21 10.60 -1.15 11.13
N ILE A 22 10.65 -0.03 10.41
CA ILE A 22 11.16 0.02 9.04
C ILE A 22 11.91 1.34 8.85
N ASP A 23 13.07 1.27 8.23
CA ASP A 23 13.77 2.46 7.75
C ASP A 23 13.03 2.96 6.52
N PHE A 24 12.33 4.10 6.63
CA PHE A 24 11.78 4.82 5.49
C PHE A 24 12.69 6.00 5.13
N GLY A 25 12.58 6.50 3.90
CA GLY A 25 13.06 7.84 3.57
C GLY A 25 11.91 8.81 3.76
N VAL A 26 10.93 8.72 2.86
CA VAL A 26 9.68 9.47 2.89
C VAL A 26 8.52 8.48 2.79
N LEU A 27 7.53 8.61 3.68
CA LEU A 27 6.28 7.87 3.64
C LEU A 27 5.13 8.87 3.42
N THR A 28 4.38 8.74 2.34
CA THR A 28 3.22 9.58 2.05
C THR A 28 1.96 8.75 1.88
N PHE A 29 0.84 9.36 2.24
CA PHE A 29 -0.50 8.79 2.12
C PHE A 29 -1.32 9.76 1.27
N GLU A 30 -1.61 9.38 0.03
CA GLU A 30 -2.37 10.22 -0.89
C GLU A 30 -3.40 9.36 -1.61
N ASN A 31 -4.67 9.78 -1.58
CA ASN A 31 -5.76 9.11 -2.30
C ASN A 31 -5.88 7.59 -2.02
N GLY A 32 -5.59 7.16 -0.78
CA GLY A 32 -5.61 5.74 -0.41
C GLY A 32 -4.42 4.93 -0.94
N ILE A 33 -3.33 5.60 -1.32
CA ILE A 33 -2.06 5.00 -1.74
C ILE A 33 -1.02 5.33 -0.69
N ILE A 34 -0.29 4.30 -0.24
CA ILE A 34 0.95 4.45 0.51
C ILE A 34 2.09 4.53 -0.49
N THR A 35 2.86 5.60 -0.40
CA THR A 35 4.09 5.76 -1.16
C THR A 35 5.25 5.81 -0.20
N PHE A 36 6.24 4.94 -0.42
CA PHE A 36 7.47 4.87 0.35
C PHE A 36 8.63 5.11 -0.60
N SER A 37 9.41 6.15 -0.35
CA SER A 37 10.58 6.50 -1.15
C SER A 37 11.84 6.35 -0.33
N ILE A 38 12.86 5.73 -0.93
CA ILE A 38 14.20 5.58 -0.36
C ILE A 38 15.24 6.04 -1.38
N GLU A 39 16.24 6.77 -0.89
CA GLU A 39 17.42 7.16 -1.66
C GLU A 39 18.54 6.12 -1.43
N THR A 40 19.14 5.63 -2.50
CA THR A 40 20.22 4.65 -2.45
C THR A 40 21.32 4.96 -3.47
N LEU A 41 22.53 4.47 -3.21
CA LEU A 41 23.66 4.57 -4.15
C LEU A 41 23.54 3.59 -5.33
N SER A 42 22.79 2.50 -5.14
CA SER A 42 22.52 1.50 -6.18
C SER A 42 21.12 0.93 -6.04
N THR A 43 20.61 0.31 -7.09
CA THR A 43 19.29 -0.34 -7.10
C THR A 43 19.36 -1.61 -7.95
N ILE A 44 18.54 -2.59 -7.59
CA ILE A 44 18.34 -3.80 -8.39
C ILE A 44 17.25 -3.62 -9.45
N TYR A 45 16.53 -2.49 -9.42
CA TYR A 45 15.42 -2.21 -10.32
C TYR A 45 15.87 -1.34 -11.49
N GLU A 46 15.41 -1.68 -12.68
CA GLU A 46 15.73 -0.90 -13.87
C GLU A 46 15.12 0.51 -13.79
N PRO A 47 15.91 1.59 -13.96
CA PRO A 47 15.40 2.94 -13.90
C PRO A 47 14.35 3.23 -14.99
N GLY A 48 13.32 3.99 -14.64
CA GLY A 48 12.24 4.39 -15.55
C GLY A 48 11.20 3.31 -15.83
N LYS A 49 11.34 2.10 -15.26
CA LYS A 49 10.35 1.03 -15.36
C LYS A 49 9.54 0.85 -14.09
N ARG A 50 8.29 0.41 -14.28
CA ARG A 50 7.41 -0.09 -13.22
C ARG A 50 7.58 -1.59 -13.10
N ILE A 51 7.88 -2.06 -11.90
CA ILE A 51 7.93 -3.49 -11.58
C ILE A 51 6.81 -3.79 -10.61
N TYR A 52 5.86 -4.60 -11.07
CA TYR A 52 4.67 -4.98 -10.31
C TYR A 52 4.91 -6.28 -9.55
N PHE A 53 4.53 -6.31 -8.27
CA PHE A 53 4.63 -7.48 -7.39
C PHE A 53 3.25 -8.12 -7.16
N VAL A 54 2.49 -8.23 -8.24
CA VAL A 54 1.14 -8.80 -8.28
C VAL A 54 1.09 -9.87 -9.37
N LYS A 55 0.25 -10.89 -9.22
CA LYS A 55 0.04 -11.97 -10.20
C LYS A 55 -0.35 -11.43 -11.57
N ASN A 56 -1.14 -10.35 -11.63
CA ASN A 56 -1.63 -9.79 -12.87
C ASN A 56 -1.29 -8.27 -13.03
N PRO A 57 -0.11 -7.95 -13.61
CA PRO A 57 0.38 -6.57 -13.71
C PRO A 57 -0.28 -5.74 -14.81
N THR A 58 -0.98 -6.36 -15.77
CA THR A 58 -1.69 -5.64 -16.85
C THR A 58 -3.00 -5.04 -16.39
N CYS A 59 -3.53 -5.52 -15.27
CA CYS A 59 -4.70 -4.96 -14.60
C CYS A 59 -4.30 -3.67 -13.89
N GLN A 60 -4.50 -2.52 -14.54
CA GLN A 60 -4.21 -1.19 -13.98
C GLN A 60 -5.34 -0.70 -13.06
N ILE A 61 -5.08 0.39 -12.33
CA ILE A 61 -5.90 0.93 -11.22
C ILE A 61 -7.38 1.23 -11.62
N TYR A 62 -7.70 1.32 -12.92
CA TYR A 62 -8.97 1.89 -13.40
C TYR A 62 -9.76 1.03 -14.40
N ASP A 63 -9.33 -0.18 -14.74
CA ASP A 63 -10.03 -1.00 -15.75
C ASP A 63 -10.98 -2.02 -15.13
N ASN A 64 -12.09 -2.25 -15.83
CA ASN A 64 -13.17 -3.20 -15.54
C ASN A 64 -12.72 -4.67 -15.59
N CYS A 65 -11.61 -5.02 -14.94
CA CYS A 65 -11.20 -6.39 -14.74
C CYS A 65 -12.09 -7.01 -13.67
N VAL A 66 -12.59 -8.23 -13.94
CA VAL A 66 -13.25 -9.05 -12.91
C VAL A 66 -12.17 -9.54 -11.97
N LEU A 67 -11.95 -8.76 -10.91
CA LEU A 67 -11.04 -9.04 -9.81
C LEU A 67 -11.67 -10.07 -8.89
N GLY A 68 -11.11 -11.29 -8.88
CA GLY A 68 -11.77 -12.41 -8.22
C GLY A 68 -11.04 -13.74 -8.26
N GLU A 69 -9.71 -13.75 -8.38
CA GLU A 69 -8.89 -14.77 -7.70
C GLU A 69 -7.70 -14.05 -7.02
N ASP A 70 -7.94 -13.70 -5.75
CA ASP A 70 -6.96 -13.59 -4.66
C ASP A 70 -6.08 -12.34 -4.45
N GLU A 71 -6.11 -11.28 -5.27
CA GLU A 71 -5.24 -10.10 -5.02
C GLU A 71 -5.98 -8.77 -4.82
N PRO A 72 -6.34 -8.42 -3.56
CA PRO A 72 -6.87 -7.10 -3.21
C PRO A 72 -5.82 -6.00 -3.19
N GLU A 73 -4.54 -6.34 -3.24
CA GLU A 73 -3.43 -5.39 -3.17
C GLU A 73 -2.86 -5.09 -4.55
N LEU A 74 -2.54 -3.82 -4.79
CA LEU A 74 -1.68 -3.41 -5.88
C LEU A 74 -0.38 -2.90 -5.29
N PHE A 75 0.69 -3.65 -5.49
CA PHE A 75 2.03 -3.33 -5.00
C PHE A 75 3.03 -3.29 -6.16
N TYR A 76 3.70 -2.15 -6.35
CA TYR A 76 4.73 -2.00 -7.38
C TYR A 76 5.85 -1.05 -6.94
N VAL A 77 6.96 -1.07 -7.68
CA VAL A 77 8.11 -0.19 -7.47
C VAL A 77 8.46 0.54 -8.77
N GLU A 78 8.87 1.79 -8.63
CA GLU A 78 9.56 2.56 -9.64
C GLU A 78 10.94 2.97 -9.11
N SER A 79 11.97 2.93 -9.96
CA SER A 79 13.25 3.54 -9.63
C SER A 79 13.58 4.63 -10.64
N ARG A 80 14.16 5.72 -10.18
CA ARG A 80 14.64 6.82 -11.02
C ARG A 80 16.08 7.13 -10.66
N LYS A 81 16.93 7.27 -11.66
CA LYS A 81 18.30 7.76 -11.47
C LYS A 81 18.30 9.27 -11.59
N ILE A 82 18.82 9.96 -10.58
CA ILE A 82 19.02 11.40 -10.57
C ILE A 82 20.47 11.62 -10.13
N GLU A 83 21.29 12.18 -11.02
CA GLU A 83 22.74 12.30 -10.84
C GLU A 83 23.39 10.93 -10.52
N GLU A 84 24.07 10.84 -9.38
CA GLU A 84 24.76 9.63 -8.90
C GLU A 84 23.90 8.76 -7.98
N LYS A 85 22.64 9.11 -7.76
CA LYS A 85 21.75 8.42 -6.82
C LYS A 85 20.53 7.81 -7.49
N TYR A 86 19.97 6.81 -6.82
CA TYR A 86 18.72 6.18 -7.19
C TYR A 86 17.64 6.51 -6.17
N TYR A 87 16.48 6.91 -6.68
CA TYR A 87 15.28 7.16 -5.91
C TYR A 87 14.31 6.03 -6.21
N THR A 88 14.18 5.11 -5.25
CA THR A 88 13.32 3.94 -5.39
C THR A 88 12.05 4.18 -4.60
N THR A 89 10.92 4.18 -5.29
CA THR A 89 9.61 4.46 -4.74
C THR A 89 8.70 3.25 -4.87
N TYR A 90 8.21 2.79 -3.73
CA TYR A 90 7.30 1.68 -3.57
C TYR A 90 5.89 2.23 -3.37
N TYR A 91 4.92 1.64 -4.06
CA TYR A 91 3.52 2.07 -4.04
C TYR A 91 2.64 0.91 -3.63
N LEU A 92 1.81 1.10 -2.61
CA LEU A 92 0.85 0.12 -2.12
C LEU A 92 -0.54 0.76 -2.07
N THR A 93 -1.53 0.10 -2.67
CA THR A 93 -2.94 0.48 -2.55
C THR A 93 -3.82 -0.77 -2.53
N TYR A 94 -5.06 -0.62 -2.08
CA TYR A 94 -6.03 -1.70 -2.01
C TYR A 94 -7.23 -1.44 -2.91
N ARG A 95 -7.61 -2.50 -3.62
CA ARG A 95 -8.73 -2.51 -4.57
C ARG A 95 -10.02 -2.88 -3.85
N LYS A 96 -11.14 -2.49 -4.44
CA LYS A 96 -12.45 -2.98 -4.05
C LYS A 96 -12.60 -4.43 -4.52
N LEU A 97 -12.92 -5.33 -3.61
CA LEU A 97 -13.35 -6.68 -3.90
C LEU A 97 -14.87 -6.69 -4.06
N ASN A 98 -15.35 -7.04 -5.24
CA ASN A 98 -16.78 -7.19 -5.49
C ASN A 98 -17.21 -8.62 -5.17
N SER A 99 -18.29 -8.79 -4.42
CA SER A 99 -18.99 -10.07 -4.26
C SER A 99 -20.48 -9.87 -4.55
N PRO A 100 -21.21 -10.94 -4.93
CA PRO A 100 -22.63 -10.84 -5.33
C PRO A 100 -23.53 -10.11 -4.33
N ASN A 101 -23.26 -10.27 -3.03
CA ASN A 101 -24.10 -9.72 -1.96
C ASN A 101 -23.48 -8.49 -1.28
N GLN A 102 -22.15 -8.36 -1.32
CA GLN A 102 -21.45 -7.32 -0.59
C GLN A 102 -20.07 -7.10 -1.19
N SER A 103 -19.63 -5.84 -1.23
CA SER A 103 -18.27 -5.49 -1.63
C SER A 103 -17.43 -5.11 -0.42
N TYR A 104 -16.10 -5.27 -0.54
CA TYR A 104 -15.15 -4.98 0.53
C TYR A 104 -14.00 -4.13 0.02
N LYS A 105 -13.49 -3.20 0.84
CA LYS A 105 -12.33 -2.37 0.52
C LYS A 105 -11.53 -2.08 1.79
N ILE A 106 -10.21 -2.07 1.69
CA ILE A 106 -9.34 -1.51 2.74
C ILE A 106 -9.07 -0.04 2.37
N SER A 107 -9.32 0.88 3.28
CA SER A 107 -8.97 2.29 3.15
C SER A 107 -7.78 2.61 4.04
N LEU A 108 -6.77 3.27 3.49
CA LEU A 108 -5.56 3.65 4.19
C LEU A 108 -5.62 5.14 4.53
N GLU A 109 -5.44 5.45 5.80
CA GLU A 109 -5.42 6.81 6.33
C GLU A 109 -4.08 7.04 7.03
N GLY A 110 -3.57 8.27 6.93
CA GLY A 110 -2.27 8.64 7.49
C GLY A 110 -1.87 10.03 7.03
N GLN A 111 -0.75 10.51 7.57
CA GLN A 111 -0.17 11.81 7.20
C GLN A 111 1.18 11.59 6.53
N LYS A 112 1.66 12.58 5.78
CA LYS A 112 3.04 12.58 5.27
C LYS A 112 4.02 12.54 6.44
N GLN A 113 5.00 11.65 6.35
CA GLN A 113 6.01 11.42 7.36
C GLN A 113 7.40 11.27 6.70
N VAL A 114 8.44 11.73 7.39
CA VAL A 114 9.83 11.72 6.90
C VAL A 114 10.74 11.23 8.02
N GLY A 115 11.71 10.37 7.70
CA GLY A 115 12.71 9.92 8.66
C GLY A 115 12.69 8.41 8.87
N LYS A 116 13.09 7.95 10.06
CA LYS A 116 13.12 6.53 10.43
C LYS A 116 12.34 6.36 11.72
N GLY A 117 11.67 5.23 11.90
CA GLY A 117 10.90 5.01 13.12
C GLY A 117 10.04 3.77 13.10
N LYS A 118 9.18 3.70 14.10
CA LYS A 118 8.25 2.59 14.27
C LYS A 118 6.91 2.99 13.63
N ILE A 119 6.47 2.24 12.63
CA ILE A 119 5.14 2.42 12.05
C ILE A 119 4.13 1.70 12.94
N LEU A 120 3.11 2.41 13.41
CA LEU A 120 1.91 1.88 14.05
C LEU A 120 0.81 1.74 13.00
N ILE A 121 0.17 0.58 12.97
CA ILE A 121 -0.94 0.21 12.10
C ILE A 121 -2.13 -0.06 13.00
N GLU A 122 -3.24 0.63 12.80
CA GLU A 122 -4.41 0.54 13.66
C GLU A 122 -5.70 0.44 12.86
N TYR A 123 -6.56 -0.51 13.25
CA TYR A 123 -7.91 -0.59 12.73
C TYR A 123 -8.83 0.41 13.44
N LYS A 124 -9.43 1.32 12.67
CA LYS A 124 -10.33 2.37 13.19
C LYS A 124 -11.81 2.03 13.08
N GLY A 125 -12.15 0.85 12.59
CA GLY A 125 -13.53 0.43 12.37
C GLY A 125 -13.87 0.25 10.90
N ASN A 126 -15.15 -0.04 10.66
CA ASN A 126 -15.71 -0.17 9.32
C ASN A 126 -16.60 1.04 9.02
N ARG A 127 -16.46 1.60 7.82
CA ARG A 127 -17.43 2.51 7.21
C ARG A 127 -18.27 1.72 6.20
N ARG A 128 -19.56 2.06 6.09
CA ARG A 128 -20.44 1.51 5.05
C ARG A 128 -20.79 2.60 4.05
N GLU A 129 -20.58 2.30 2.78
CA GLU A 129 -20.99 3.13 1.64
C GLU A 129 -21.80 2.24 0.70
N ASP A 130 -23.11 2.45 0.63
CA ASP A 130 -24.05 1.58 -0.09
C ASP A 130 -23.83 0.09 0.26
N ASN A 131 -23.45 -0.71 -0.72
CA ASN A 131 -23.17 -2.15 -0.59
C ASN A 131 -21.68 -2.46 -0.32
N ILE A 132 -20.88 -1.46 0.06
CA ILE A 132 -19.44 -1.58 0.29
C ILE A 132 -19.13 -1.48 1.79
N ILE A 133 -18.46 -2.49 2.34
CA ILE A 133 -17.78 -2.40 3.64
C ILE A 133 -16.36 -1.89 3.41
N ILE A 134 -16.01 -0.82 4.09
CA ILE A 134 -14.69 -0.21 4.04
C ILE A 134 -14.03 -0.37 5.41
N SER A 135 -13.00 -1.20 5.49
CA SER A 135 -12.16 -1.31 6.68
C SER A 135 -11.15 -0.17 6.70
N VAL A 136 -11.21 0.68 7.71
CA VAL A 136 -10.37 1.86 7.84
C VAL A 136 -9.12 1.50 8.65
N ILE A 137 -7.95 1.66 8.02
CA ILE A 137 -6.65 1.38 8.62
C ILE A 137 -5.86 2.68 8.68
N GLU A 138 -5.60 3.15 9.89
CA GLU A 138 -4.75 4.30 10.14
C GLU A 138 -3.30 3.85 10.31
N ILE A 139 -2.38 4.59 9.70
CA ILE A 139 -0.94 4.35 9.82
C ILE A 139 -0.25 5.61 10.30
N ASN A 140 0.45 5.48 11.42
CA ASN A 140 1.19 6.56 12.08
C ASN A 140 2.65 6.15 12.32
N ILE A 141 3.52 7.13 12.54
CA ILE A 141 4.90 6.90 12.99
C ILE A 141 5.02 7.31 14.45
N VAL A 142 5.72 6.47 15.22
CA VAL A 142 5.94 6.57 16.66
C VAL A 142 7.43 6.58 16.96
#